data_AF-A0A5K0XU98-F1
#
_entry.id   AF-A0A5K0XU98-F1
#
_cell.length_a   1.000
_cell.length_b   1.000
_cell.length_c   1.000
_cell.angle_alpha   90.00
_cell.angle_beta   90.00
_cell.angle_gamma   90.00
#
_symmetry.space_group_name_H-M   'P 1'
#
loop_
_entity.id
_entity.type
_entity.pdbx_description
1 polymer ?
#
loop_
_entity_poly.entity_id
_entity_poly.type
_entity_poly.pdbx_seq_one_letter_code
_entity_poly.pdbx_strand_id
1 'polypeptide(L)' 'AFAKKYRLPFTLLSDEGNKVRKEWGVPSDLFGTLPGRETYVLDRNGVVQLVYNNQFQPEKHVDETLKLLQKL' A
#
# COMPACT_ATOMS: atom_id res chain seq x y z
N ALA A 1 10.58 16.06 4.44
CA ALA A 1 9.56 17.14 4.37
C ALA A 1 8.13 16.61 4.56
N PHE A 2 7.67 15.61 3.79
CA PHE A 2 6.27 15.13 3.80
C PHE A 2 5.82 14.52 5.15
N ALA A 3 6.51 13.47 5.65
CA ALA A 3 6.15 12.82 6.91
C ALA A 3 6.04 13.80 8.10
N LYS A 4 7.00 14.74 8.20
CA LYS A 4 7.00 15.81 9.22
C LYS A 4 5.82 16.77 9.04
N LYS A 5 5.51 17.19 7.81
CA LYS A 5 4.39 18.10 7.50
C LYS A 5 3.04 17.52 7.94
N TYR A 6 2.83 16.23 7.69
CA TYR A 6 1.57 15.54 8.01
C TYR A 6 1.60 14.76 9.33
N ARG A 7 2.70 14.85 10.10
CA ARG A 7 2.88 14.21 11.41
C ARG A 7 2.55 12.70 11.39
N LEU A 8 3.02 12.01 10.35
CA LEU A 8 2.71 10.59 10.17
C LEU A 8 3.37 9.75 11.28
N PRO A 9 2.62 8.86 11.97
CA PRO A 9 3.15 8.03 13.05
C PRO A 9 3.84 6.75 12.54
N PHE A 10 4.20 6.69 11.26
CA PHE A 10 4.77 5.52 10.61
C PHE A 10 5.89 5.90 9.65
N THR A 11 6.76 4.92 9.38
CA THR A 11 7.89 5.05 8.46
C THR A 11 7.41 5.17 7.02
N LEU A 12 7.98 6.11 6.28
CA LEU A 12 7.88 6.14 4.82
C LEU A 12 9.19 5.62 4.22
N LEU A 13 9.08 4.71 3.26
CA LEU A 13 10.21 4.18 2.51
C LEU A 13 10.24 4.81 1.12
N SER A 14 11.45 4.98 0.55
CA SER A 14 11.66 5.44 -0.82
C SER A 14 12.03 4.25 -1.70
N ASP A 15 11.23 3.95 -2.72
CA ASP A 15 11.51 2.91 -3.73
C ASP A 15 12.14 3.54 -4.97
N GLU A 16 13.40 3.99 -4.83
CA GLU A 16 14.13 4.62 -5.93
C GLU A 16 14.29 3.65 -7.11
N GLY A 17 13.88 4.10 -8.30
CA GLY A 17 13.92 3.27 -9.51
C GLY A 17 12.78 2.25 -9.64
N ASN A 18 11.78 2.30 -8.74
CA ASN A 18 10.61 1.43 -8.75
C ASN A 18 10.98 -0.07 -8.61
N LYS A 19 12.01 -0.41 -7.83
CA LYS A 19 12.52 -1.79 -7.74
C LYS A 19 11.54 -2.69 -7.00
N VAL A 20 11.15 -2.30 -5.80
CA VAL A 20 10.23 -3.08 -4.95
C VAL A 20 8.88 -3.23 -5.64
N ARG A 21 8.31 -2.14 -6.18
CA ARG A 21 7.01 -2.25 -6.84
C ARG A 21 7.01 -3.15 -8.08
N LYS A 22 8.14 -3.25 -8.80
CA LYS A 22 8.30 -4.16 -9.94
C LYS A 22 8.39 -5.60 -9.48
N GLU A 23 9.19 -5.89 -8.45
CA GLU A 23 9.32 -7.23 -7.86
C GLU A 23 7.98 -7.75 -7.33
N TRP A 24 7.17 -6.85 -6.74
CA TRP A 24 5.84 -7.17 -6.22
C TRP A 24 4.74 -7.17 -7.30
N GLY A 25 5.06 -6.82 -8.54
CA GLY A 25 4.10 -6.85 -9.65
C GLY A 25 2.95 -5.84 -9.51
N VAL A 26 3.14 -4.74 -8.76
CA VAL A 26 2.09 -3.75 -8.52
C VAL A 26 1.63 -3.13 -9.85
N PRO A 27 0.37 -3.34 -10.27
CA PRO A 27 -0.10 -2.88 -11.56
C PRO A 27 -0.03 -1.36 -11.65
N SER A 28 0.16 -0.85 -12.85
CA SER A 28 0.01 0.58 -13.13
C SER A 28 -1.42 0.84 -13.61
N ASP A 29 -1.98 1.98 -13.22
CA ASP A 29 -3.31 2.42 -13.61
C ASP A 29 -3.25 3.36 -14.83
N LEU A 30 -4.44 3.68 -15.37
CA LEU A 30 -4.62 4.60 -16.50
C LEU A 30 -3.67 4.31 -17.67
N PHE A 31 -3.77 3.09 -18.23
CA PHE A 31 -2.93 2.63 -19.35
C PHE A 31 -1.42 2.75 -19.10
N GLY A 32 -0.98 2.65 -17.84
CA GLY A 32 0.43 2.69 -17.46
C GLY A 32 0.97 4.10 -17.15
N THR A 33 0.13 5.13 -17.23
CA THR A 33 0.55 6.52 -16.96
C THR A 33 0.57 6.89 -15.48
N LEU A 34 -0.15 6.13 -14.66
CA LEU A 34 -0.24 6.35 -13.22
C LEU A 34 0.32 5.14 -12.47
N PRO A 35 1.26 5.32 -11.51
CA PRO A 35 1.63 4.24 -10.61
C PRO A 35 0.39 3.80 -9.82
N GLY A 36 0.11 2.50 -9.82
CA GLY A 36 -1.06 2.01 -9.11
C GLY A 36 -0.92 2.09 -7.59
N ARG A 37 -2.06 2.02 -6.91
CA ARG A 37 -2.18 2.12 -5.46
C ARG A 37 -2.64 0.79 -4.88
N GLU A 38 -1.79 0.20 -4.05
CA GLU A 38 -2.04 -1.11 -3.45
C GLU A 38 -1.60 -1.15 -1.99
N THR A 39 -2.33 -1.90 -1.17
CA THR A 39 -2.00 -2.15 0.23
C THR A 39 -1.92 -3.65 0.49
N TYR A 40 -0.87 -4.05 1.18
CA TYR A 40 -0.62 -5.40 1.62
C TYR A 40 -0.67 -5.45 3.14
N VAL A 41 -1.30 -6.48 3.70
CA VAL A 41 -1.18 -6.82 5.13
C VAL A 41 -0.50 -8.17 5.23
N LEU A 42 0.60 -8.23 5.97
CA LEU A 42 1.36 -9.45 6.20
C LEU A 42 1.25 -9.84 7.67
N ASP A 43 1.19 -11.15 7.94
CA ASP A 43 1.32 -11.67 9.29
C ASP A 43 2.78 -11.74 9.76
N ARG A 44 2.99 -12.21 10.99
CA ARG A 44 4.33 -12.32 11.61
C ARG A 44 5.25 -13.35 10.93
N ASN A 45 4.70 -14.26 10.13
CA ASN A 45 5.45 -15.25 9.36
C ASN A 45 5.74 -14.75 7.94
N GLY A 46 5.34 -13.52 7.61
CA GLY A 46 5.52 -12.92 6.29
C GLY A 46 4.50 -13.39 5.25
N VAL A 47 3.40 -14.03 5.66
CA VAL A 47 2.33 -14.45 4.73
C VAL A 47 1.39 -13.29 4.48
N VAL A 48 1.05 -13.05 3.21
CA VAL A 48 0.09 -12.01 2.81
C VAL A 48 -1.32 -12.42 3.19
N GLN A 49 -1.95 -11.64 4.07
CA GLN A 49 -3.31 -11.81 4.57
C GLN A 49 -4.33 -10.92 3.82
N LEU A 50 -3.87 -9.82 3.22
CA LEU A 50 -4.68 -8.94 2.38
C LEU A 50 -3.85 -8.37 1.23
N VAL A 51 -4.47 -8.32 0.05
CA VAL A 51 -4.07 -7.48 -1.08
C VAL A 51 -5.27 -6.61 -1.43
N TYR A 52 -5.11 -5.30 -1.38
CA TYR A 52 -6.18 -4.35 -1.72
C TYR A 52 -5.68 -3.30 -2.72
N ASN A 53 -6.18 -3.37 -3.95
CA ASN A 53 -5.84 -2.47 -5.04
C ASN A 53 -7.03 -1.55 -5.36
N ASN A 54 -6.86 -0.23 -5.17
CA ASN A 54 -7.89 0.75 -5.52
C ASN A 54 -7.30 2.16 -5.67
N GLN A 55 -7.18 2.61 -6.91
CA GLN A 55 -6.56 3.91 -7.19
C GLN A 55 -7.37 5.12 -6.70
N PHE A 56 -8.70 5.03 -6.71
CA PHE A 56 -9.59 6.20 -6.62
C PHE A 56 -10.30 6.34 -5.27
N GLN A 57 -10.15 5.37 -4.37
CA GLN A 57 -10.76 5.39 -3.03
C GLN A 57 -9.66 5.22 -1.95
N PRO A 58 -8.85 6.26 -1.69
CA PRO A 58 -7.71 6.15 -0.77
C PRO A 58 -8.12 5.77 0.66
N GLU A 59 -9.29 6.21 1.13
CA GLU A 59 -9.81 5.86 2.46
C GLU A 59 -10.15 4.37 2.58
N LYS A 60 -10.54 3.72 1.47
CA LYS A 60 -10.89 2.28 1.50
C LYS A 60 -9.72 1.37 1.79
N HIS A 61 -8.49 1.80 1.53
CA HIS A 61 -7.29 1.07 1.96
C HIS A 61 -7.25 0.91 3.48
N VAL A 62 -7.66 1.95 4.22
CA VAL A 62 -7.71 1.91 5.69
C VAL A 62 -8.88 1.06 6.15
N ASP A 63 -10.08 1.26 5.58
CA ASP A 63 -11.29 0.51 5.93
C ASP A 63 -11.09 -1.01 5.80
N GLU A 64 -10.61 -1.49 4.65
CA GLU A 64 -10.45 -2.94 4.42
C GLU A 64 -9.31 -3.52 5.26
N THR A 65 -8.24 -2.74 5.50
CA THR A 65 -7.17 -3.15 6.42
C THR A 65 -7.71 -3.32 7.84
N LEU A 66 -8.44 -2.34 8.38
CA LEU A 66 -9.00 -2.41 9.73
C LEU A 66 -10.02 -3.55 9.86
N LYS A 67 -10.86 -3.75 8.84
CA LYS A 67 -11.83 -4.84 8.79
C LYS A 67 -11.17 -6.23 8.80
N LEU A 68 -10.01 -6.40 8.17
CA LEU A 68 -9.21 -7.63 8.33
C LEU A 68 -8.69 -7.73 9.76
N LEU A 69 -8.02 -6.69 10.26
CA LEU A 69 -7.33 -6.72 11.56
C LEU A 69 -8.29 -6.95 12.73
N GLN A 70 -9.54 -6.48 12.64
CA GLN A 70 -10.57 -6.69 13.67
C GLN A 70 -11.15 -8.11 13.70
N LYS A 71 -10.88 -8.94 12.68
CA LYS A 71 -11.33 -10.33 12.59
C LYS A 71 -10.28 -11.34 13.06
N LEU A 72 -9.04 -10.88 13.22
CA LEU A 72 -7.92 -11.67 13.75
C LEU A 72 -7.95 -11.64 15.29
#